data_AF-A0A519K975-F1
#
_entry.id   AF-A0A519K975-F1
#
_cell.length_a   1.000
_cell.length_b   1.000
_cell.length_c   1.000
_cell.angle_alpha   90.00
_cell.angle_beta   90.00
_cell.angle_gamma   90.00
#
_symmetry.space_group_name_H-M   'P 1'
#
loop_
_entity.id
_entity.type
_entity.pdbx_description
1 polymer ?
#
loop_
_entity_poly.entity_id
_entity_poly.type
_entity_poly.pdbx_seq_one_letter_code
_entity_poly.pdbx_strand_id
1 'polypeptide(L)'
;DNANIRFHRMTRNQLSLQINDKNEFEIIDYLNEGKTRSVKTLSGGQSFQVSLSLALALAESVQSQAVSDRNFFFIDEGFGTQDPESVSLVFETLNNLRNDNRIVGIISHVEELKEKIPISLNITKNEETGSKIEVVFS
;
A
#
# COMPACT_ATOMS: atom_id res chain seq x y z
N ASP A 1 -1.82 -14.27 -7.97
CA ASP A 1 -0.78 -13.73 -8.88
C ASP A 1 -0.58 -12.22 -8.79
N ASN A 2 -1.61 -11.39 -9.03
CA ASN A 2 -1.47 -9.92 -8.99
C ASN A 2 -0.86 -9.36 -7.69
N ALA A 3 -1.22 -9.93 -6.53
CA ALA A 3 -0.62 -9.56 -5.25
C ALA A 3 0.90 -9.76 -5.25
N ASN A 4 1.36 -10.91 -5.76
CA ASN A 4 2.78 -11.24 -5.76
C ASN A 4 3.57 -10.36 -6.73
N ILE A 5 3.00 -10.05 -7.91
CA ILE A 5 3.60 -9.11 -8.87
C ILE A 5 3.82 -7.74 -8.23
N ARG A 6 2.81 -7.22 -7.52
CA ARG A 6 2.92 -5.93 -6.81
C ARG A 6 3.94 -5.97 -5.70
N PHE A 7 3.87 -7.00 -4.85
CA PHE A 7 4.80 -7.14 -3.73
C PHE A 7 6.25 -7.27 -4.21
N HIS A 8 6.46 -8.05 -5.27
CA HIS A 8 7.78 -8.21 -5.89
C HIS A 8 8.30 -6.87 -6.42
N ARG A 9 7.47 -6.11 -7.14
CA ARG A 9 7.85 -4.76 -7.57
C ARG A 9 8.15 -3.85 -6.38
N MET A 10 7.27 -3.76 -5.38
CA MET A 10 7.42 -2.90 -4.20
C MET A 10 8.68 -3.19 -3.38
N THR A 11 9.11 -4.45 -3.38
CA THR A 11 10.35 -4.90 -2.73
C THR A 11 11.56 -4.84 -3.67
N ARG A 12 11.47 -4.11 -4.78
CA ARG A 12 12.55 -3.95 -5.78
C ARG A 12 13.04 -5.30 -6.32
N ASN A 13 12.11 -6.20 -6.55
CA ASN A 13 12.31 -7.57 -7.01
C ASN A 13 13.10 -8.45 -6.04
N GLN A 14 13.17 -8.08 -4.76
CA GLN A 14 13.95 -8.82 -3.75
C GLN A 14 13.17 -9.93 -3.08
N LEU A 15 11.85 -9.77 -2.96
CA LEU A 15 11.00 -10.73 -2.24
C LEU A 15 9.81 -11.16 -3.10
N SER A 16 9.33 -12.38 -2.87
CA SER A 16 8.04 -12.85 -3.38
C SER A 16 7.26 -13.56 -2.29
N LEU A 17 5.94 -13.48 -2.36
CA LEU A 17 5.02 -14.21 -1.49
C LEU A 17 4.63 -15.54 -2.14
N GLN A 18 4.70 -16.63 -1.39
CA GLN A 18 4.18 -17.93 -1.79
C GLN A 18 3.30 -18.55 -0.71
N ILE A 19 2.59 -19.61 -1.07
CA ILE A 19 1.81 -20.43 -0.14
C ILE A 19 2.44 -21.82 -0.13
N ASN A 20 2.75 -22.35 1.05
CA ASN A 20 3.32 -23.70 1.20
C ASN A 20 2.21 -24.78 1.22
N ASP A 21 2.59 -26.05 1.28
CA ASP A 21 1.66 -27.19 1.29
C ASP A 21 0.68 -27.20 2.48
N LYS A 22 0.93 -26.38 3.51
CA LYS A 22 0.07 -26.21 4.68
C LYS A 22 -0.87 -25.01 4.57
N ASN A 23 -0.95 -24.38 3.41
CA ASN A 23 -1.68 -23.13 3.18
C ASN A 23 -1.19 -21.95 4.04
N GLU A 24 0.10 -21.93 4.40
CA GLU A 24 0.71 -20.83 5.12
C GLU A 24 1.51 -19.93 4.17
N PHE A 25 1.52 -18.62 4.44
CA PHE A 25 2.33 -17.68 3.68
C PHE A 25 3.82 -17.79 4.03
N GLU A 26 4.65 -17.83 2.99
CA GLU A 26 6.10 -17.80 3.07
C GLU A 26 6.69 -16.76 2.12
N ILE A 27 7.90 -16.32 2.42
CA ILE A 27 8.65 -15.37 1.60
C ILE A 27 9.78 -16.11 0.90
N ILE A 28 9.83 -15.99 -0.43
CA ILE A 28 11.02 -16.31 -1.22
C ILE A 28 11.91 -15.07 -1.17
N ASP A 29 13.15 -15.25 -0.71
CA ASP A 29 14.12 -14.17 -0.56
C ASP A 29 15.26 -14.31 -1.57
N TYR A 30 15.23 -13.47 -2.62
CA TYR A 30 16.21 -13.51 -3.71
C TYR A 30 17.56 -12.91 -3.32
N LEU A 31 17.63 -12.12 -2.23
CA LEU A 31 18.92 -11.68 -1.67
C LEU A 31 19.64 -12.84 -0.97
N ASN A 32 18.89 -13.86 -0.56
CA ASN A 32 19.37 -15.06 0.11
C ASN A 32 19.27 -16.31 -0.79
N GLU A 33 19.64 -16.17 -2.07
CA GLU A 33 19.70 -17.28 -3.05
C GLU A 33 18.34 -17.96 -3.31
N GLY A 34 17.23 -17.25 -3.10
CA GLY A 34 15.88 -17.78 -3.28
C GLY A 34 15.40 -18.68 -2.13
N LYS A 35 16.07 -18.64 -0.97
CA LYS A 35 15.63 -19.38 0.22
C LYS A 35 14.27 -18.91 0.70
N THR A 36 13.49 -19.84 1.20
CA THR A 36 12.19 -19.55 1.80
C THR A 36 12.35 -19.24 3.28
N ARG A 37 11.62 -18.22 3.76
CA ARG A 37 11.58 -17.84 5.18
C ARG A 37 10.18 -17.45 5.62
N SER A 38 9.95 -17.49 6.93
CA SER A 38 8.67 -17.09 7.52
C SER A 38 8.38 -15.61 7.27
N VAL A 39 7.12 -15.28 6.97
CA VAL A 39 6.63 -13.89 6.90
C VAL A 39 6.89 -13.08 8.16
N LYS A 40 7.07 -13.74 9.32
CA LYS A 40 7.41 -13.07 10.60
C LYS A 40 8.76 -12.37 10.59
N THR A 41 9.60 -12.66 9.60
CA THR A 41 10.93 -12.07 9.44
C THR A 41 10.93 -10.80 8.58
N LEU A 42 9.78 -10.40 8.04
CA LEU A 42 9.63 -9.16 7.29
C LEU A 42 9.85 -7.95 8.20
N SER A 43 10.48 -6.91 7.68
CA SER A 43 10.50 -5.61 8.35
C SER A 43 9.08 -5.02 8.45
N GLY A 44 8.89 -4.01 9.30
CA GLY A 44 7.61 -3.28 9.36
C GLY A 44 7.19 -2.75 7.98
N GLY A 45 8.16 -2.20 7.24
CA GLY A 45 7.91 -1.69 5.90
C GLY A 45 7.54 -2.79 4.89
N GLN A 46 8.21 -3.93 4.91
CA GLN A 46 7.89 -5.06 4.03
C GLN A 46 6.53 -5.69 4.38
N SER A 47 6.20 -5.73 5.67
CA SER A 47 4.90 -6.23 6.15
C SER A 47 3.75 -5.34 5.67
N PHE A 48 3.96 -4.02 5.63
CA PHE A 48 3.00 -3.10 5.02
C PHE A 48 2.84 -3.35 3.52
N GLN A 49 3.95 -3.47 2.77
CA GLN A 49 3.93 -3.71 1.33
C GLN A 49 3.22 -5.02 0.96
N VAL A 50 3.43 -6.10 1.73
CA VAL A 50 2.77 -7.39 1.48
C VAL A 50 1.27 -7.31 1.78
N SER A 51 0.90 -6.68 2.89
CA SER A 51 -0.50 -6.49 3.30
C SER A 51 -1.26 -5.63 2.29
N LEU A 52 -0.64 -4.53 1.84
CA LEU A 52 -1.19 -3.67 0.82
C LEU A 52 -1.37 -4.41 -0.51
N SER A 53 -0.36 -5.16 -0.94
CA SER A 53 -0.41 -5.94 -2.19
C SER A 53 -1.54 -6.98 -2.19
N LEU A 54 -1.75 -7.65 -1.05
CA LEU A 54 -2.85 -8.59 -0.85
C LEU A 54 -4.21 -7.87 -0.84
N ALA A 55 -4.35 -6.79 -0.07
CA ALA A 55 -5.58 -6.02 0.02
C ALA A 55 -6.03 -5.49 -1.36
N LEU A 56 -5.09 -5.01 -2.16
CA LEU A 56 -5.34 -4.53 -3.52
C LEU A 56 -5.80 -5.65 -4.45
N ALA A 57 -5.15 -6.81 -4.40
CA ALA A 57 -5.55 -7.96 -5.22
C ALA A 57 -6.92 -8.52 -4.82
N LEU A 58 -7.25 -8.50 -3.52
CA LEU A 58 -8.58 -8.88 -3.02
C LEU A 58 -9.64 -7.88 -3.47
N ALA A 59 -9.37 -6.58 -3.37
CA ALA A 59 -10.27 -5.53 -3.85
C ALA A 59 -10.58 -5.68 -5.35
N GLU A 60 -9.57 -6.03 -6.16
CA GLU A 60 -9.73 -6.34 -7.58
C GLU A 60 -10.62 -7.57 -7.82
N SER A 61 -10.34 -8.66 -7.10
CA SER A 61 -11.12 -9.88 -7.22
C SER A 61 -12.59 -9.66 -6.87
N VAL A 62 -12.88 -8.88 -5.82
CA VAL A 62 -14.24 -8.54 -5.42
C VAL A 62 -14.90 -7.60 -6.44
N GLN A 63 -14.17 -6.63 -6.97
CA GLN A 63 -14.71 -5.70 -7.98
C GLN A 63 -15.13 -6.43 -9.26
N SER A 64 -14.36 -7.42 -9.72
CA SER A 64 -14.72 -8.20 -10.92
C SER A 64 -16.12 -8.86 -10.85
N GLN A 65 -16.68 -8.97 -9.64
CA GLN A 65 -17.99 -9.56 -9.36
C GLN A 65 -19.06 -8.52 -9.01
N ALA A 66 -18.70 -7.25 -8.84
CA ALA A 66 -19.59 -6.17 -8.41
C ALA A 66 -20.11 -5.35 -9.60
N VAL A 67 -21.40 -4.97 -9.54
CA VAL A 67 -22.07 -4.15 -10.57
C VAL A 67 -21.83 -2.62 -10.35
N SER A 68 -21.10 -2.24 -9.30
CA SER A 68 -20.85 -0.85 -8.94
C SER A 68 -19.75 -0.21 -9.79
N ASP A 69 -20.05 0.94 -10.40
CA ASP A 69 -19.13 1.71 -11.25
C ASP A 69 -18.02 2.46 -10.49
N ARG A 70 -18.12 2.57 -9.16
CA ARG A 70 -17.15 3.31 -8.31
C ARG A 70 -16.88 2.58 -7.01
N ASN A 71 -15.60 2.34 -6.73
CA ASN A 71 -15.14 1.75 -5.48
C ASN A 71 -14.15 2.69 -4.79
N PHE A 72 -14.35 2.86 -3.49
CA PHE A 72 -13.46 3.61 -2.62
C PHE A 72 -12.53 2.64 -1.90
N PHE A 73 -11.23 2.97 -1.88
CA PHE A 73 -10.22 2.23 -1.15
C PHE A 73 -9.48 3.21 -0.24
N PHE A 74 -9.55 3.00 1.07
CA PHE A 74 -8.84 3.81 2.05
C PHE A 74 -7.63 3.05 2.57
N ILE A 75 -6.50 3.74 2.63
CA ILE A 75 -5.27 3.25 3.25
C ILE A 75 -5.01 4.13 4.46
N ASP A 76 -5.06 3.52 5.63
CA ASP A 76 -4.80 4.19 6.90
C ASP A 76 -3.39 3.84 7.38
N GLU A 77 -2.61 4.87 7.68
CA GLU A 77 -1.31 4.86 8.35
C GLU A 77 -0.48 3.57 8.19
N GLY A 78 0.40 3.56 7.19
CA GLY A 78 1.41 2.51 7.01
C GLY A 78 2.67 2.96 6.26
N PHE A 79 2.72 4.23 5.87
CA PHE A 79 3.82 4.81 5.11
C PHE A 79 4.98 5.28 6.00
N GLY A 80 4.75 5.57 7.29
CA GLY A 80 5.78 6.08 8.19
C GLY A 80 6.93 5.11 8.51
N THR A 81 6.81 3.84 8.10
CA THR A 81 7.89 2.83 8.21
C THR A 81 8.66 2.63 6.91
N GLN A 82 8.27 3.34 5.84
CA GLN A 82 8.90 3.26 4.52
C GLN A 82 9.97 4.35 4.40
N ASP A 83 11.07 4.02 3.73
CA ASP A 83 11.99 5.04 3.21
C ASP A 83 11.35 5.82 2.03
N PRO A 84 11.83 7.02 1.70
CA PRO A 84 11.24 7.88 0.66
C PRO A 84 11.12 7.23 -0.73
N GLU A 85 12.07 6.36 -1.09
CA GLU A 85 12.03 5.62 -2.36
C GLU A 85 10.91 4.57 -2.33
N SER A 86 10.77 3.86 -1.21
CA SER A 86 9.68 2.89 -1.02
C SER A 86 8.30 3.57 -0.98
N VAL A 87 8.16 4.74 -0.34
CA VAL A 87 6.92 5.55 -0.42
C VAL A 87 6.58 5.88 -1.88
N SER A 88 7.56 6.32 -2.66
CA SER A 88 7.37 6.66 -4.07
C SER A 88 6.87 5.46 -4.88
N LEU A 89 7.43 4.28 -4.66
CA LEU A 89 7.06 3.05 -5.37
C LEU A 89 5.68 2.53 -4.98
N VAL A 90 5.32 2.64 -3.69
CA VAL A 90 3.95 2.36 -3.25
C VAL A 90 2.98 3.34 -3.91
N PHE A 91 3.29 4.64 -3.92
CA PHE A 91 2.46 5.66 -4.55
C PHE A 91 2.26 5.42 -6.04
N GLU A 92 3.30 5.06 -6.80
CA GLU A 92 3.17 4.66 -8.20
C GLU A 92 2.20 3.49 -8.38
N THR A 93 2.28 2.49 -7.50
CA THR A 93 1.38 1.33 -7.54
C THR A 93 -0.07 1.74 -7.30
N LEU A 94 -0.31 2.66 -6.35
CA LEU A 94 -1.64 3.21 -6.08
C LEU A 94 -2.17 4.06 -7.25
N ASN A 95 -1.30 4.84 -7.90
CA ASN A 95 -1.69 5.65 -9.03
C ASN A 95 -2.10 4.79 -10.24
N ASN A 96 -1.44 3.65 -10.46
CA ASN A 96 -1.85 2.71 -11.51
C ASN A 96 -3.27 2.15 -11.29
N LEU A 97 -3.73 2.04 -10.04
CA LEU A 97 -5.08 1.58 -9.72
C LEU A 97 -6.16 2.64 -9.93
N ARG A 98 -5.80 3.93 -9.88
CA ARG A 98 -6.74 5.05 -10.14
C ARG A 98 -7.27 5.01 -11.58
N ASN A 99 -6.47 4.48 -12.51
CA ASN A 99 -6.85 4.34 -13.91
C ASN A 99 -8.04 3.37 -14.14
N ASP A 100 -8.39 2.55 -13.13
CA ASP A 100 -9.49 1.58 -13.17
C ASP A 100 -10.79 2.12 -12.54
N ASN A 101 -11.05 3.43 -12.61
CA ASN A 101 -12.25 4.08 -12.04
C ASN A 101 -12.38 3.96 -10.50
N ARG A 102 -11.25 3.78 -9.80
CA ARG A 102 -11.20 3.65 -8.33
C ARG A 102 -10.76 4.95 -7.67
N ILE A 103 -11.40 5.28 -6.56
CA ILE A 103 -10.98 6.39 -5.70
C ILE A 103 -10.14 5.82 -4.56
N VAL A 104 -8.86 6.20 -4.52
CA VAL A 104 -7.94 5.82 -3.44
C VAL A 104 -7.78 7.02 -2.49
N GLY A 105 -8.19 6.84 -1.24
CA GLY A 105 -7.95 7.78 -0.15
C GLY A 105 -6.76 7.30 0.69
N ILE A 106 -5.88 8.22 1.08
CA ILE A 106 -4.71 7.91 1.90
C ILE A 106 -4.76 8.80 3.15
N ILE A 107 -4.62 8.18 4.32
CA ILE A 107 -4.45 8.87 5.61
C ILE A 107 -3.01 8.64 6.02
N SER A 108 -2.24 9.73 6.12
CA SER A 108 -0.85 9.65 6.52
C SER A 108 -0.32 10.96 7.07
N HIS A 109 0.62 10.85 8.00
CA HIS A 109 1.45 11.96 8.48
C HIS A 109 2.74 12.19 7.65
N VAL A 110 3.03 11.35 6.64
CA VAL A 110 4.24 11.41 5.82
C VAL A 110 4.19 12.61 4.85
N GLU A 111 5.20 13.48 4.88
CA GLU A 111 5.24 14.72 4.10
C GLU A 111 5.40 14.44 2.60
N GLU A 112 6.19 13.44 2.23
CA GLU A 112 6.46 13.05 0.84
C GLU A 112 5.19 12.65 0.07
N LEU A 113 4.14 12.21 0.78
CA LEU A 113 2.85 11.93 0.17
C LEU A 113 2.08 13.21 -0.17
N LYS A 114 2.22 14.26 0.64
CA LYS A 114 1.58 15.57 0.39
C LYS A 114 2.10 16.22 -0.88
N GLU A 115 3.40 16.06 -1.16
CA GLU A 115 4.02 16.58 -2.38
C GLU A 115 3.57 15.84 -3.65
N LYS A 116 3.22 14.55 -3.53
CA LYS A 116 2.82 13.71 -4.67
C LYS A 116 1.31 13.72 -4.94
N ILE A 117 0.50 14.05 -3.94
CA ILE A 117 -0.97 14.03 -4.04
C ILE A 117 -1.49 15.45 -4.26
N PRO A 118 -2.08 15.77 -5.42
CA PRO A 118 -2.46 17.14 -5.82
C PRO A 118 -3.59 17.75 -4.97
N ILE A 119 -4.37 16.93 -4.26
CA ILE A 119 -5.49 17.39 -3.44
C ILE A 119 -5.45 16.64 -2.13
N SER A 120 -5.34 17.36 -1.02
CA SER A 120 -5.31 16.77 0.32
C SER A 120 -6.19 17.53 1.31
N LEU A 121 -6.64 16.81 2.34
CA LEU A 121 -7.29 17.40 3.50
C LEU A 121 -6.24 17.49 4.62
N ASN A 122 -5.80 18.70 4.94
CA ASN A 122 -4.86 18.91 6.03
C ASN A 122 -5.64 19.05 7.36
N ILE A 123 -5.22 18.29 8.36
CA ILE A 123 -5.85 18.28 9.69
C ILE A 123 -4.89 18.92 10.69
N THR A 124 -5.30 20.05 11.27
CA THR A 124 -4.53 20.76 12.29
C THR A 124 -5.25 20.68 13.62
N LYS A 125 -4.61 20.09 14.64
CA LYS A 125 -5.15 20.05 16.00
C LYS A 125 -5.01 21.42 16.67
N ASN A 126 -6.11 21.98 17.16
CA ASN A 126 -6.09 23.15 18.03
C ASN A 126 -6.68 22.79 19.40
N GLU A 127 -5.96 23.11 20.48
CA GLU A 127 -6.32 22.67 21.83
C GLU A 127 -7.59 23.35 22.37
N GLU A 128 -7.90 24.55 21.91
CA GLU A 128 -9.05 25.33 22.40
C GLU A 128 -10.31 25.13 21.56
N THR A 129 -10.15 25.02 20.23
CA THR A 129 -11.26 25.00 19.26
C THR A 129 -11.48 23.65 18.60
N GLY A 130 -10.69 22.63 18.95
CA GLY A 130 -10.74 21.30 18.35
C GLY A 130 -9.97 21.20 17.02
N SER A 131 -10.04 20.05 16.35
CA SER A 131 -9.36 19.83 15.07
C SER A 131 -9.99 20.68 13.96
N LYS A 132 -9.15 21.37 13.18
CA LYS A 132 -9.53 22.13 11.99
C LYS A 132 -9.11 21.38 10.73
N ILE A 133 -9.93 21.49 9.69
CA ILE A 133 -9.72 20.86 8.38
C ILE A 133 -9.58 21.95 7.34
N GLU A 134 -8.57 21.83 6.49
CA GLU A 134 -8.34 22.72 5.34
C GLU A 134 -8.11 21.88 4.08
N VAL A 135 -8.70 22.31 2.97
CA VAL A 135 -8.44 21.69 1.66
C VAL A 135 -7.21 22.36 1.06
N VAL A 136 -6.20 21.57 0.75
CA VAL A 136 -4.94 22.03 0.14
C VAL A 136 -4.83 21.46 -1.27
N PHE A 137 -4.47 22.33 -2.21
CA PHE A 137 -4.18 21.99 -3.60
C PHE A 137 -2.69 22.21 -3.84
N SER A 138 -1.99 21.17 -4.32
CA SER A 138 -0.55 21.18 -4.64
C SER A 138 -0.27 21.16 -6.15
#